data_AF-A0A958APC3-F1
#
_entry.id   AF-A0A958APC3-F1
#
_cell.length_a   1.000
_cell.length_b   1.000
_cell.length_c   1.000
_cell.angle_alpha   90.00
_cell.angle_beta   90.00
_cell.angle_gamma   90.00
#
_symmetry.space_group_name_H-M   'P 1'
#
loop_
_entity.id
_entity.type
_entity.pdbx_description
1 polymer ?
#
loop_
_entity_poly.entity_id
_entity_poly.type
_entity_poly.pdbx_seq_one_letter_code
_entity_poly.pdbx_strand_id
1 'polypeptide(L)'
;MHQVEWISAQLNRIQLGALVVAAVGIVLGIVGAVLNIEHFFRGYLIGFLYWMGVTLGCLGLFMVMNLINGAFSFAIQRLFAAGARTVIVMLVLFVPLVFGLGLLYPWTNAEVLSSLPASKASFFTVELFLLRSALYFVV
;
A
#
# COMPACT_ATOMS: atom_id res chain seq x y z
N MET A 1 13.33 -26.67 21.74
CA MET A 1 12.98 -26.78 20.31
C MET A 1 11.48 -26.94 20.07
N HIS A 2 10.74 -27.74 20.85
CA HIS A 2 9.29 -27.96 20.72
C HIS A 2 8.38 -26.70 20.74
N GLN A 3 8.81 -25.62 21.42
CA GLN A 3 8.07 -24.35 21.54
C GLN A 3 8.04 -23.52 20.23
N VAL A 4 8.96 -23.75 19.30
CA VAL A 4 9.03 -22.95 18.05
C VAL A 4 8.14 -23.55 16.96
N GLU A 5 7.96 -24.88 16.97
CA GLU A 5 7.17 -25.59 15.97
C GLU A 5 5.69 -25.21 16.01
N TRP A 6 5.08 -25.11 17.19
CA TRP A 6 3.65 -24.76 17.30
C TRP A 6 3.35 -23.34 16.80
N ILE A 7 4.26 -22.39 17.05
CA ILE A 7 4.15 -21.00 16.55
C ILE A 7 4.22 -21.00 15.02
N SER A 8 5.20 -21.71 14.43
CA SER A 8 5.35 -21.78 12.97
C SER A 8 4.13 -22.41 12.28
N ALA A 9 3.54 -23.45 12.87
CA ALA A 9 2.35 -24.09 12.36
C ALA A 9 1.12 -23.16 12.41
N GLN A 10 0.97 -22.37 13.48
CA GLN A 10 -0.09 -21.36 13.58
C GLN A 10 0.09 -20.24 12.56
N LEU A 11 1.30 -19.71 12.41
CA LEU A 11 1.62 -18.66 11.42
C LEU A 11 1.35 -19.15 10.00
N ASN A 12 1.72 -20.39 9.66
CA ASN A 12 1.43 -20.98 8.35
C ASN A 12 -0.07 -21.07 8.07
N ARG A 13 -0.88 -21.41 9.08
CA ARG A 13 -2.35 -21.43 8.93
C ARG A 13 -2.92 -20.03 8.69
N ILE A 14 -2.45 -19.03 9.43
CA ILE A 14 -2.86 -17.63 9.24
C ILE A 14 -2.44 -17.14 7.86
N GLN A 15 -1.21 -17.46 7.42
CA GLN A 15 -0.70 -17.11 6.10
C GLN A 15 -1.54 -17.75 4.99
N LEU A 16 -1.88 -19.04 5.10
CA LEU A 16 -2.75 -19.71 4.14
C LEU A 16 -4.14 -19.07 4.09
N GLY A 17 -4.73 -18.78 5.26
CA GLY A 17 -6.00 -18.05 5.32
C GLY A 17 -5.93 -16.69 4.65
N ALA A 18 -4.86 -15.92 4.89
CA ALA A 18 -4.62 -14.64 4.25
C ALA A 18 -4.45 -14.76 2.73
N LEU A 19 -3.76 -15.80 2.25
CA LEU A 19 -3.62 -16.07 0.80
C LEU A 19 -4.96 -16.42 0.16
N VAL A 20 -5.81 -17.20 0.83
CA VAL A 20 -7.17 -17.49 0.35
C VAL A 20 -8.00 -16.20 0.27
N VAL A 21 -7.97 -15.37 1.30
CA VAL A 21 -8.66 -14.07 1.30
C VAL A 21 -8.12 -13.17 0.19
N ALA A 22 -6.81 -13.15 -0.03
CA ALA A 22 -6.20 -12.41 -1.13
C ALA A 22 -6.66 -12.93 -2.50
N ALA A 23 -6.71 -14.25 -2.70
CA ALA A 23 -7.21 -14.85 -3.94
C ALA A 23 -8.67 -14.50 -4.20
N VAL A 24 -9.53 -14.60 -3.18
CA VAL A 24 -10.93 -14.18 -3.26
C VAL A 24 -11.04 -12.68 -3.57
N GLY A 25 -10.21 -11.85 -2.92
CA GLY A 25 -10.14 -10.42 -3.18
C GLY A 25 -9.74 -10.09 -4.63
N ILE A 26 -8.80 -10.82 -5.21
CA ILE A 26 -8.41 -10.68 -6.62
C ILE A 26 -9.58 -11.05 -7.53
N VAL A 27 -10.26 -12.17 -7.28
CA VAL A 27 -11.41 -12.60 -8.10
C VAL A 27 -12.53 -11.57 -8.03
N LEU A 28 -12.90 -11.11 -6.83
CA LEU A 28 -13.90 -10.07 -6.65
C LEU A 28 -13.48 -8.74 -7.29
N GLY A 29 -12.19 -8.41 -7.23
CA GLY A 29 -11.63 -7.23 -7.89
C GLY A 29 -11.77 -7.30 -9.41
N ILE A 30 -11.46 -8.45 -10.03
CA ILE A 30 -11.62 -8.68 -11.47
C ILE A 30 -13.10 -8.55 -11.86
N VAL A 31 -14.01 -9.17 -11.09
CA VAL A 31 -15.46 -9.05 -11.33
C VAL A 31 -15.89 -7.58 -11.24
N GLY A 32 -15.45 -6.85 -10.21
CA GLY A 32 -15.73 -5.43 -10.06
C GLY A 32 -15.22 -4.58 -11.23
N ALA A 33 -14.00 -4.87 -11.71
CA ALA A 33 -13.39 -4.16 -12.84
C ALA A 33 -14.16 -4.39 -14.16
N VAL A 34 -14.68 -5.60 -14.38
CA VAL A 34 -15.49 -5.94 -15.57
C VAL A 34 -16.88 -5.29 -15.50
N LEU A 35 -17.48 -5.19 -14.31
CA LEU A 35 -18.80 -4.57 -14.14
C LEU A 35 -18.75 -3.05 -14.25
N ASN A 36 -17.81 -2.41 -13.54
CA ASN A 36 -17.62 -0.96 -13.58
C ASN A 36 -16.20 -0.59 -13.15
N ILE A 37 -15.36 -0.30 -14.15
CA ILE A 37 -13.94 -0.01 -13.95
C ILE A 37 -13.69 1.23 -13.08
N GLU A 38 -14.55 2.25 -13.18
CA GLU A 38 -14.39 3.49 -12.41
C GLU A 38 -14.72 3.28 -10.93
N HIS A 39 -15.81 2.57 -10.63
CA HIS A 39 -16.14 2.19 -9.26
C HIS A 39 -15.09 1.28 -8.64
N PHE A 40 -14.54 0.34 -9.43
CA PHE A 40 -13.44 -0.51 -8.99
C PHE A 40 -12.23 0.32 -8.55
N PHE A 41 -11.72 1.22 -9.38
CA PHE A 41 -10.54 2.02 -9.04
C PHE A 41 -10.76 2.92 -7.83
N ARG A 42 -11.94 3.55 -7.71
CA ARG A 42 -12.28 4.37 -6.54
C ARG A 42 -12.27 3.57 -5.24
N GLY A 43 -12.87 2.38 -5.24
CA GLY A 43 -12.83 1.48 -4.08
C GLY A 43 -11.43 0.92 -3.79
N TYR A 44 -10.69 0.59 -4.85
CA TYR A 44 -9.32 0.09 -4.76
C TYR A 44 -8.38 1.13 -4.12
N LEU A 45 -8.50 2.40 -4.51
CA LEU A 45 -7.70 3.49 -3.94
C LEU A 45 -7.94 3.63 -2.42
N ILE A 46 -9.19 3.51 -1.97
CA ILE A 46 -9.52 3.56 -0.53
C ILE A 46 -8.85 2.40 0.21
N GLY A 47 -8.99 1.18 -0.32
CA GLY A 47 -8.34 -0.01 0.26
C GLY A 47 -6.81 0.11 0.30
N PHE A 48 -6.22 0.59 -0.80
CA PHE A 48 -4.78 0.85 -0.89
C PHE A 48 -4.33 1.86 0.16
N LEU A 49 -4.99 3.01 0.27
CA LEU A 49 -4.64 4.05 1.25
C LEU A 49 -4.75 3.56 2.69
N TYR A 50 -5.78 2.75 3.00
CA TYR A 50 -5.94 2.14 4.31
C TYR A 50 -4.73 1.27 4.68
N TRP A 51 -4.38 0.31 3.81
CA TRP A 51 -3.27 -0.60 4.08
C TRP A 51 -1.88 0.06 3.99
N MET A 52 -1.73 1.07 3.13
CA MET A 52 -0.54 1.91 3.09
C MET A 52 -0.37 2.68 4.39
N GLY A 53 -1.45 3.25 4.95
CA GLY A 53 -1.43 3.93 6.24
C GLY A 53 -1.01 3.00 7.39
N VAL A 54 -1.51 1.76 7.41
CA VAL A 54 -1.07 0.75 8.39
C VAL A 54 0.42 0.44 8.24
N THR A 55 0.87 0.22 7.00
CA THR A 55 2.28 -0.10 6.69
C THR A 55 3.22 1.04 7.14
N LEU A 56 2.92 2.28 6.76
CA LEU A 56 3.69 3.46 7.15
C LEU A 56 3.62 3.72 8.66
N GLY A 57 2.47 3.48 9.28
CA GLY A 57 2.31 3.54 10.74
C GLY A 57 3.22 2.56 11.46
N CYS A 58 3.30 1.31 11.00
CA CYS A 58 4.24 0.32 11.52
C CYS A 58 5.70 0.74 11.30
N LEU A 59 6.04 1.28 10.13
CA LEU A 59 7.39 1.78 9.85
C LEU A 59 7.78 2.93 10.78
N GLY A 60 6.93 3.94 10.94
CA GLY A 60 7.17 5.08 11.83
C GLY A 60 7.31 4.65 13.29
N LEU A 61 6.40 3.78 13.76
CA LEU A 61 6.51 3.21 15.11
C LEU A 61 7.77 2.38 15.27
N PHE A 62 8.16 1.58 14.27
CA PHE A 62 9.42 0.84 14.30
C PHE A 62 10.61 1.79 14.47
N MET A 63 10.69 2.88 13.71
CA MET A 63 11.77 3.88 13.86
C MET A 63 11.81 4.48 15.26
N VAL A 64 10.66 4.89 15.81
CA VAL A 64 10.56 5.43 17.18
C VAL A 64 11.02 4.40 18.22
N MET A 65 10.61 3.14 18.06
CA MET A 65 10.99 2.06 18.95
C MET A 65 12.49 1.75 18.91
N ASN A 66 13.18 1.98 17.79
CA ASN A 66 14.64 1.86 17.73
C ASN A 66 15.36 3.04 18.40
N LEU A 67 14.71 4.21 18.47
CA LEU A 67 15.26 5.39 19.13
C LEU A 67 15.09 5.33 20.66
N ILE A 68 13.95 4.81 21.13
CA ILE A 68 13.66 4.69 22.57
C ILE A 68 14.32 3.42 23.11
N ASN A 69 15.33 3.58 23.95
CA ASN A 69 16.04 2.46 24.57
C ASN A 69 15.29 1.91 25.79
N GLY A 70 14.04 1.46 25.58
CA GLY A 70 13.15 0.93 26.62
C GLY A 70 12.97 -0.59 26.54
N ALA A 71 12.93 -1.27 27.68
CA ALA A 71 12.79 -2.74 27.74
C ALA A 71 11.51 -3.26 27.03
N PHE A 72 10.43 -2.50 27.03
CA PHE A 72 9.17 -2.86 26.34
C PHE A 72 9.29 -2.79 24.81
N SER A 73 10.22 -1.99 24.30
CA SER A 73 10.44 -1.78 22.85
C SER A 73 10.82 -3.09 22.16
N PHE A 74 11.70 -3.87 22.78
CA PHE A 74 12.16 -5.16 22.24
C PHE A 74 11.02 -6.16 21.97
N ALA A 75 9.94 -6.13 22.78
CA ALA A 75 8.82 -7.04 22.61
C ALA A 75 7.96 -6.70 21.37
N ILE A 76 7.76 -5.41 21.10
CA ILE A 76 6.87 -4.90 20.03
C ILE A 76 7.61 -4.59 18.73
N GLN A 77 8.92 -4.39 18.77
CA GLN A 77 9.76 -4.13 17.60
C GLN A 77 9.60 -5.20 16.51
N ARG A 78 9.50 -6.48 16.89
CA ARG A 78 9.35 -7.58 15.91
C ARG A 78 8.05 -7.49 15.13
N LEU A 79 6.97 -7.07 15.79
CA LEU A 79 5.66 -6.89 15.17
C LEU A 79 5.67 -5.70 14.20
N PHE A 80 6.18 -4.55 14.64
CA PHE A 80 6.27 -3.36 13.79
C PHE A 80 7.28 -3.52 12.65
N ALA A 81 8.37 -4.25 12.86
CA ALA A 81 9.30 -4.63 11.79
C ALA A 81 8.63 -5.52 10.73
N ALA A 82 7.77 -6.46 11.15
CA ALA A 82 7.02 -7.30 10.23
C ALA A 82 6.03 -6.46 9.40
N GLY A 83 5.30 -5.53 10.03
CA GLY A 83 4.44 -4.58 9.33
C GLY A 83 5.20 -3.63 8.42
N ALA A 84 6.37 -3.13 8.84
CA ALA A 84 7.21 -2.27 8.00
C ALA A 84 7.72 -3.00 6.74
N ARG A 85 7.91 -4.32 6.80
CA ARG A 85 8.32 -5.12 5.63
C ARG A 85 7.22 -5.27 4.58
N THR A 86 5.97 -4.90 4.87
CA THR A 86 4.90 -4.94 3.85
C THR A 86 4.96 -3.77 2.86
N VAL A 87 5.92 -2.83 3.01
CA VAL A 87 6.16 -1.74 2.04
C VAL A 87 6.36 -2.29 0.62
N ILE A 88 7.11 -3.39 0.47
CA ILE A 88 7.37 -4.01 -0.84
C ILE A 88 6.06 -4.59 -1.42
N VAL A 89 5.20 -5.13 -0.58
CA VAL A 89 3.88 -5.62 -1.02
C VAL A 89 3.00 -4.44 -1.46
N MET A 90 3.03 -3.33 -0.73
CA MET A 90 2.31 -2.10 -1.12
C MET A 90 2.84 -1.52 -2.44
N LEU A 91 4.14 -1.60 -2.72
CA LEU A 91 4.70 -1.22 -4.01
C LEU A 91 4.10 -2.05 -5.15
N VAL A 92 3.98 -3.38 -4.98
CA VAL A 92 3.34 -4.25 -5.97
C VAL A 92 1.86 -3.91 -6.15
N LEU A 93 1.14 -3.64 -5.04
CA LEU A 93 -0.26 -3.21 -5.07
C LEU A 93 -0.45 -1.78 -5.60
N PHE A 94 0.61 -0.98 -5.73
CA PHE A 94 0.51 0.32 -6.39
C PHE A 94 0.43 0.20 -7.92
N VAL A 95 0.97 -0.88 -8.51
CA VAL A 95 1.04 -1.08 -9.97
C VAL A 95 -0.33 -1.02 -10.66
N PRO A 96 -1.39 -1.70 -10.17
CA PRO A 96 -2.72 -1.56 -10.75
C PRO A 96 -3.24 -0.11 -10.77
N LEU A 97 -2.90 0.70 -9.76
CA LEU A 97 -3.36 2.09 -9.65
C LEU A 97 -2.82 2.97 -10.78
N VAL A 98 -1.63 2.65 -11.31
CA VAL A 98 -1.00 3.39 -12.42
C VAL A 98 -1.85 3.33 -13.69
N PHE A 99 -2.53 2.21 -13.93
CA PHE A 99 -3.43 2.07 -15.08
C PHE A 99 -4.77 2.82 -14.89
N GLY A 100 -5.14 3.11 -13.64
CA GLY A 100 -6.38 3.80 -13.28
C GLY A 100 -6.24 5.31 -13.09
N LEU A 101 -5.07 5.91 -13.30
CA LEU A 101 -4.80 7.32 -13.00
C LEU A 101 -5.82 8.25 -13.69
N GLY A 102 -6.13 7.96 -14.96
CA GLY A 102 -7.09 8.73 -15.77
C GLY A 102 -8.51 8.78 -15.21
N LEU A 103 -8.89 7.74 -14.47
CA LEU A 103 -10.23 7.58 -13.89
C LEU A 103 -10.30 8.11 -12.44
N LEU A 104 -9.15 8.13 -11.76
CA LEU A 104 -9.05 8.52 -10.35
C LEU A 104 -8.80 10.02 -10.17
N TYR A 105 -8.00 10.61 -11.05
CA TYR A 105 -7.43 11.93 -10.83
C TYR A 105 -7.83 12.91 -11.94
N PRO A 106 -8.67 13.91 -11.66
CA PRO A 106 -9.14 14.85 -12.68
C PRO A 106 -8.02 15.61 -13.41
N TRP A 107 -6.88 15.82 -12.75
CA TRP A 107 -5.72 16.55 -13.30
C TRP A 107 -5.00 15.79 -14.42
N THR A 108 -5.31 14.51 -14.67
CA THR A 108 -4.76 13.78 -15.82
C THR A 108 -5.41 14.20 -17.14
N ASN A 109 -6.57 14.87 -17.09
CA ASN A 109 -7.20 15.44 -18.27
C ASN A 109 -6.44 16.71 -18.68
N ALA A 110 -6.05 16.80 -19.95
CA ALA A 110 -5.28 17.93 -20.49
C ALA A 110 -5.99 19.28 -20.34
N GLU A 111 -7.31 19.32 -20.48
CA GLU A 111 -8.11 20.54 -20.30
C GLU A 111 -8.02 21.01 -18.84
N VAL A 112 -8.22 20.11 -17.89
CA VAL A 112 -8.11 20.40 -16.45
C VAL A 112 -6.69 20.84 -16.10
N LEU A 113 -5.67 20.14 -16.61
CA LEU A 113 -4.27 20.47 -16.35
C LEU A 113 -3.89 21.86 -16.87
N SER A 114 -4.36 22.23 -18.07
CA SER A 114 -4.11 23.55 -18.67
C SER A 114 -4.81 24.71 -17.95
N SER A 115 -5.90 24.42 -17.23
CA SER A 115 -6.62 25.40 -16.41
C SER A 115 -5.91 25.71 -15.08
N LEU A 116 -4.95 24.86 -14.66
CA LEU A 116 -4.22 25.06 -13.41
C LEU A 116 -3.14 26.12 -13.55
N PRO A 117 -2.81 26.86 -12.47
CA PRO A 117 -1.64 27.71 -12.42
C PRO A 117 -0.37 26.95 -12.83
N ALA A 118 0.55 27.60 -13.56
CA ALA A 118 1.74 26.96 -14.13
C ALA A 118 2.58 26.17 -13.11
N SER A 119 2.70 26.66 -11.87
CA SER A 119 3.40 25.96 -10.79
C SER A 119 2.75 24.62 -10.42
N LYS A 120 1.41 24.57 -10.39
CA LYS A 120 0.66 23.33 -10.14
C LYS A 120 0.66 22.42 -11.35
N ALA A 121 0.53 22.96 -12.56
CA ALA A 121 0.55 22.16 -13.79
C ALA A 121 1.88 21.39 -13.95
N SER A 122 3.00 22.04 -13.64
CA SER A 122 4.32 21.39 -13.60
C SER A 122 4.39 20.30 -12.52
N PHE A 123 3.81 20.54 -11.34
CA PHE A 123 3.80 19.57 -10.25
C PHE A 123 2.85 18.38 -10.50
N PHE A 124 1.77 18.52 -11.25
CA PHE A 124 0.75 17.49 -11.48
C PHE A 124 0.92 16.73 -12.80
N THR A 125 2.08 16.79 -13.43
CA THR A 125 2.35 15.93 -14.59
C THR A 125 2.42 14.45 -14.16
N VAL A 126 1.86 13.55 -14.98
CA VAL A 126 1.83 12.10 -14.72
C VAL A 126 3.24 11.53 -14.48
N GLU A 127 4.20 11.94 -15.30
CA GLU A 127 5.60 11.52 -15.18
C GLU A 127 6.21 11.89 -13.82
N LEU A 128 6.01 13.14 -13.39
CA LEU A 128 6.51 13.61 -12.10
C LEU A 128 5.77 12.95 -10.93
N PHE A 129 4.47 12.67 -11.06
CA PHE A 129 3.72 11.88 -10.08
C PHE A 129 4.31 10.49 -9.90
N LEU A 130 4.51 9.75 -10.98
CA LEU A 130 5.09 8.42 -10.94
C LEU A 130 6.52 8.41 -10.40
N LEU A 131 7.34 9.40 -10.79
CA LEU A 131 8.70 9.55 -10.28
C LEU A 131 8.72 9.74 -8.76
N ARG A 132 7.90 10.66 -8.23
CA ARG A 132 7.80 10.89 -6.78
C ARG A 132 7.28 9.68 -6.05
N SER A 133 6.22 9.03 -6.57
CA SER A 133 5.68 7.80 -6.00
C SER A 133 6.75 6.71 -5.91
N ALA A 134 7.51 6.48 -6.98
CA ALA A 134 8.61 5.53 -6.99
C ALA A 134 9.69 5.91 -5.97
N LEU A 135 10.07 7.19 -5.91
CA LEU A 135 11.04 7.69 -4.93
C LEU A 135 10.58 7.45 -3.48
N TYR A 136 9.29 7.65 -3.17
CA TYR A 136 8.74 7.39 -1.83
C TYR A 136 8.78 5.93 -1.41
N PHE A 137 8.78 4.98 -2.34
CA PHE A 137 8.91 3.55 -2.01
C PHE A 137 10.36 3.10 -1.85
N VAL A 138 11.32 3.90 -2.33
CA VAL A 138 12.76 3.61 -2.23
C VAL A 138 13.37 4.16 -0.94
N VAL A 139 12.87 5.30 -0.46
CA VAL A 139 13.29 5.96 0.80
C VAL A 139 12.71 5.25 2.01
#